data_AF-A0A100WEC4-F1
#
_entry.id   AF-A0A100WEC4-F1
#
_cell.length_a   1.000
_cell.length_b   1.000
_cell.length_c   1.000
_cell.angle_alpha   90.00
_cell.angle_beta   90.00
_cell.angle_gamma   90.00
#
_symmetry.space_group_name_H-M   'P 1'
#
loop_
_entity.id
_entity.type
_entity.pdbx_description
1 polymer ?
#
loop_
_entity_poly.entity_id
_entity_poly.type
_entity_poly.pdbx_seq_one_letter_code
_entity_poly.pdbx_strand_id
1 'polypeptide(L)'
;MRRTRDFVAQDERYAKHLISVEHYVVSTGLRQMIEGNPIFEHLDGVWACELLPDPPTANEGLLDPSSFNPDGPLTQIGYTIDNTTKTRAVFEINKGINKLENVNVNARMAPDERRVPISNMIYIADGPSDVPVFSVVGGQGGKTLAVHSGNNYDGVQQLQDDGRVNHTASADYAKDSDADLWLFRSLRIIADAICARREQLIDSIVNPAGHAV
;
A
#
# COMPACT_ATOMS: atom_id res chain seq x y z
N MET A 1 -4.21 12.77 -0.96
CA MET A 1 -2.79 12.53 -0.62
C MET A 1 -2.18 13.67 0.20
N ARG A 2 -2.12 14.92 -0.28
CA ARG A 2 -1.66 16.04 0.57
C ARG A 2 -2.51 16.21 1.83
N ARG A 3 -3.84 16.29 1.67
CA ARG A 3 -4.79 16.38 2.80
C ARG A 3 -4.60 15.28 3.86
N THR A 4 -4.31 14.05 3.46
CA THR A 4 -4.13 12.92 4.38
C THR A 4 -2.78 13.00 5.12
N ARG A 5 -1.71 13.45 4.45
CA ARG A 5 -0.43 13.75 5.10
C ARG A 5 -0.57 14.91 6.10
N ASP A 6 -1.18 16.01 5.66
CA ASP A 6 -1.36 17.22 6.47
C ASP A 6 -2.21 16.94 7.71
N PHE A 7 -3.28 16.16 7.56
CA PHE A 7 -4.14 15.76 8.67
C PHE A 7 -3.39 15.04 9.80
N VAL A 8 -2.38 14.23 9.47
CA VAL A 8 -1.57 13.55 10.47
C VAL A 8 -0.43 14.45 10.97
N ALA A 9 0.25 15.15 10.08
CA ALA A 9 1.42 15.97 10.42
C ALA A 9 1.07 17.22 11.26
N GLN A 10 -0.12 17.78 11.09
CA GLN A 10 -0.56 19.01 11.78
C GLN A 10 -1.18 18.74 13.17
N ASP A 11 -1.52 17.48 13.49
CA ASP A 11 -2.01 17.13 14.83
C ASP A 11 -0.82 16.87 15.75
N GLU A 12 -0.62 17.74 16.74
CA GLU A 12 0.48 17.65 17.70
C GLU A 12 0.55 16.29 18.41
N ARG A 13 -0.60 15.63 18.62
CA ARG A 13 -0.68 14.32 19.26
C ARG A 13 -0.01 13.24 18.42
N TYR A 14 -0.03 13.36 17.10
CA TYR A 14 0.60 12.39 16.19
C TYR A 14 2.03 12.80 15.84
N ALA A 15 2.27 14.11 15.72
CA ALA A 15 3.59 14.67 15.43
C ALA A 15 4.63 14.29 16.49
N LYS A 16 4.26 14.31 17.79
CA LYS A 16 5.15 13.86 18.90
C LYS A 16 5.62 12.41 18.75
N HIS A 17 4.86 11.59 18.03
CA HIS A 17 5.21 10.20 17.77
C HIS A 17 5.82 10.00 16.37
N LEU A 18 6.06 11.05 15.58
CA LEU A 18 6.61 10.95 14.23
C LEU A 18 5.78 10.03 13.32
N ILE A 19 4.45 10.12 13.41
CA ILE A 19 3.55 9.38 12.52
C ILE A 19 3.50 10.10 11.17
N SER A 20 3.66 9.34 10.08
CA SER A 20 3.58 9.83 8.71
C SER A 20 2.65 8.96 7.87
N VAL A 21 2.16 9.51 6.75
CA VAL A 21 1.29 8.80 5.81
C VAL A 21 2.00 8.62 4.47
N GLU A 22 2.10 7.36 4.05
CA GLU A 22 2.65 6.95 2.75
C GLU A 22 1.53 6.47 1.83
N HIS A 23 1.67 6.74 0.53
CA HIS A 23 0.70 6.38 -0.50
C HIS A 23 1.35 5.49 -1.54
N TYR A 24 0.75 4.34 -1.81
CA TYR A 24 1.28 3.36 -2.75
C TYR A 24 0.20 2.97 -3.76
N VAL A 25 0.62 2.66 -4.98
CA VAL A 25 -0.24 2.07 -6.01
C VAL A 25 0.25 0.67 -6.33
N VAL A 26 -0.68 -0.29 -6.32
CA VAL A 26 -0.43 -1.67 -6.73
C VAL A 26 -1.45 -2.02 -7.82
N SER A 27 -0.99 -2.15 -9.06
CA SER A 27 -1.84 -2.22 -10.24
C SER A 27 -1.42 -3.34 -11.18
N THR A 28 -2.37 -3.99 -11.83
CA THR A 28 -2.11 -4.90 -12.96
C THR A 28 -1.96 -4.13 -14.29
N GLY A 29 -2.21 -2.82 -14.28
CA GLY A 29 -1.99 -1.94 -15.42
C GLY A 29 -0.52 -1.63 -15.65
N LEU A 30 -0.24 -0.86 -16.70
CA LEU A 30 1.13 -0.47 -17.08
C LEU A 30 1.67 0.63 -16.16
N ARG A 31 2.90 0.45 -15.68
CA ARG A 31 3.60 1.39 -14.81
C ARG A 31 3.71 2.78 -15.43
N GLN A 32 4.05 2.85 -16.71
CA GLN A 32 4.23 4.10 -17.47
C GLN A 32 2.94 4.93 -17.50
N MET A 33 1.76 4.30 -17.51
CA MET A 33 0.49 5.04 -17.46
C MET A 33 0.27 5.73 -16.11
N ILE A 34 0.74 5.12 -15.03
CA ILE A 34 0.65 5.68 -13.68
C ILE A 34 1.70 6.79 -13.53
N GLU A 35 2.92 6.56 -14.00
CA GLU A 35 4.02 7.54 -13.93
C GLU A 35 3.74 8.79 -14.78
N GLY A 36 3.04 8.64 -15.90
CA GLY A 36 2.56 9.76 -16.71
C GLY A 36 1.39 10.54 -16.11
N ASN A 37 0.80 10.07 -15.00
CA ASN A 37 -0.32 10.73 -14.35
C ASN A 37 0.17 11.76 -13.30
N PRO A 38 -0.44 12.95 -13.20
CA PRO A 38 -0.08 13.94 -12.17
C PRO A 38 -0.09 13.42 -10.73
N ILE A 39 -0.86 12.36 -10.43
CA ILE A 39 -0.87 11.77 -9.08
C ILE A 39 0.46 11.14 -8.69
N PHE A 40 1.32 10.76 -9.67
CA PHE A 40 2.57 10.06 -9.42
C PHE A 40 3.51 10.83 -8.50
N GLU A 41 3.56 12.16 -8.61
CA GLU A 41 4.39 13.03 -7.76
C GLU A 41 3.99 12.98 -6.27
N HIS A 42 2.82 12.42 -5.97
CA HIS A 42 2.30 12.27 -4.62
C HIS A 42 2.46 10.86 -4.06
N LEU A 43 2.91 9.89 -4.86
CA LEU A 43 3.10 8.50 -4.46
C LEU A 43 4.49 8.26 -3.86
N ASP A 44 4.55 7.34 -2.90
CA ASP A 44 5.78 6.88 -2.25
C ASP A 44 6.35 5.61 -2.90
N GLY A 45 5.59 4.97 -3.80
CA GLY A 45 6.00 3.81 -4.59
C GLY A 45 4.87 3.25 -5.46
N VAL A 46 5.26 2.54 -6.52
CA VAL A 46 4.35 1.92 -7.50
C VAL A 46 4.81 0.50 -7.80
N TRP A 47 3.87 -0.44 -7.75
CA TRP A 47 4.01 -1.79 -8.28
C TRP A 47 3.02 -1.94 -9.43
N ALA A 48 3.54 -2.06 -10.65
CA ALA A 48 2.71 -2.13 -11.85
C ALA A 48 3.45 -2.90 -12.95
N CYS A 49 2.72 -3.45 -13.90
CA CYS A 49 3.29 -4.21 -15.00
C CYS A 49 4.21 -3.32 -15.86
N GLU A 50 5.33 -3.89 -16.30
CA GLU A 50 6.33 -3.20 -17.11
C GLU A 50 6.64 -4.03 -18.35
N LEU A 51 6.56 -3.39 -19.51
CA LEU A 51 7.00 -3.95 -20.77
C LEU A 51 8.35 -3.34 -21.14
N LEU A 52 9.17 -4.12 -21.84
CA LEU A 52 10.50 -3.73 -22.29
C LEU A 52 10.55 -3.69 -23.81
N PRO A 53 11.39 -2.82 -24.40
CA PRO A 53 11.65 -2.83 -25.82
C PRO A 53 12.46 -4.08 -26.23
N ASP A 54 12.73 -4.22 -27.52
CA ASP A 54 13.58 -5.30 -28.02
C ASP A 54 14.93 -5.37 -27.29
N PRO A 55 15.46 -6.58 -27.05
CA PRO A 55 16.76 -6.70 -26.44
C PRO A 55 17.83 -6.25 -27.44
N PRO A 56 19.05 -5.93 -26.99
CA PRO A 56 20.15 -5.73 -27.89
C PRO A 56 20.33 -6.96 -28.81
N THR A 57 20.70 -6.75 -30.06
CA THR A 57 20.89 -7.79 -31.06
C THR A 57 22.13 -8.61 -30.69
N ALA A 58 22.13 -9.87 -31.11
CA ALA A 58 23.28 -10.74 -30.91
C ALA A 58 24.09 -10.81 -32.20
N ASN A 59 25.41 -10.61 -32.10
CA ASN A 59 26.36 -10.90 -33.16
C ASN A 59 27.36 -11.94 -32.64
N GLU A 60 27.53 -13.05 -33.38
CA GLU A 60 28.38 -14.18 -32.98
C GLU A 60 28.10 -14.73 -31.56
N GLY A 61 26.85 -14.65 -31.09
CA GLY A 61 26.44 -15.11 -29.76
C GLY A 61 26.72 -14.12 -28.63
N LEU A 62 27.25 -12.92 -28.92
CA LEU A 62 27.44 -11.83 -27.97
C LEU A 62 26.41 -10.72 -28.22
N LEU A 63 25.82 -10.19 -27.14
CA LEU A 63 24.92 -9.03 -27.23
C LEU A 63 25.72 -7.78 -27.61
N ASP A 64 25.22 -7.01 -28.57
CA ASP A 64 25.72 -5.68 -28.93
C ASP A 64 24.90 -4.60 -28.20
N PRO A 65 25.41 -4.00 -27.10
CA PRO A 65 24.67 -3.00 -26.34
C PRO A 65 24.32 -1.76 -27.16
N SER A 66 25.07 -1.46 -28.23
CA SER A 66 24.83 -0.28 -29.05
C SER A 66 23.56 -0.37 -29.89
N SER A 67 23.04 -1.58 -30.09
CA SER A 67 21.80 -1.79 -30.81
C SER A 67 20.55 -1.68 -29.91
N PHE A 68 20.73 -1.50 -28.59
CA PHE A 68 19.61 -1.36 -27.68
C PHE A 68 18.92 -0.01 -27.92
N ASN A 69 17.64 -0.05 -28.27
CA ASN A 69 16.82 1.14 -28.44
C ASN A 69 15.79 1.23 -27.31
N PRO A 70 16.00 2.09 -26.30
CA PRO A 70 15.05 2.25 -25.20
C PRO A 70 13.70 2.82 -25.66
N ASP A 71 13.68 3.57 -26.77
CA ASP A 71 12.47 4.16 -27.38
C ASP A 71 11.88 3.26 -28.49
N GLY A 72 12.33 2.00 -28.57
CA GLY A 72 11.84 1.01 -29.52
C GLY A 72 10.43 0.50 -29.20
N PRO A 73 9.85 -0.33 -30.09
CA PRO A 73 8.58 -0.99 -29.82
C PRO A 73 8.69 -1.89 -28.59
N LEU A 74 7.67 -1.88 -27.74
CA LEU A 74 7.57 -2.74 -26.57
C LEU A 74 7.18 -4.16 -26.99
N THR A 75 8.13 -5.10 -26.90
CA THR A 75 7.97 -6.47 -27.41
C THR A 75 8.10 -7.52 -26.31
N GLN A 76 8.56 -7.14 -25.12
CA GLN A 76 8.87 -8.07 -24.03
C GLN A 76 8.13 -7.74 -22.74
N ILE A 77 7.91 -8.76 -21.93
CA ILE A 77 7.41 -8.63 -20.56
C ILE A 77 8.61 -8.48 -19.62
N GLY A 78 8.72 -7.35 -18.93
CA GLY A 78 9.78 -7.10 -17.95
C GLY A 78 9.35 -7.47 -16.53
N TYR A 79 8.19 -6.99 -16.11
CA TYR A 79 7.66 -7.22 -14.77
C TYR A 79 6.14 -7.34 -14.82
N THR A 80 5.57 -8.24 -14.01
CA THR A 80 4.13 -8.46 -13.96
C THR A 80 3.61 -8.43 -12.54
N ILE A 81 2.42 -7.84 -12.40
CA ILE A 81 1.59 -7.91 -11.21
C ILE A 81 0.32 -8.63 -11.60
N ASP A 82 -0.03 -9.66 -10.85
CA ASP A 82 -1.33 -10.32 -10.88
C ASP A 82 -2.01 -10.20 -9.50
N ASN A 83 -3.23 -10.72 -9.39
CA ASN A 83 -4.04 -10.66 -8.17
C ASN A 83 -3.29 -11.23 -6.95
N THR A 84 -2.49 -12.29 -7.14
CA THR A 84 -1.72 -12.91 -6.07
C THR A 84 -0.50 -12.06 -5.72
N THR A 85 0.19 -11.51 -6.72
CA THR A 85 1.40 -10.69 -6.57
C THR A 85 1.10 -9.32 -5.96
N LYS A 86 -0.14 -8.81 -6.05
CA LYS A 86 -0.57 -7.64 -5.26
C LYS A 86 -0.36 -7.84 -3.75
N THR A 87 -0.60 -9.06 -3.24
CA THR A 87 -0.36 -9.37 -1.82
C THR A 87 1.12 -9.30 -1.47
N ARG A 88 2.01 -9.67 -2.41
CA ARG A 88 3.47 -9.54 -2.23
C ARG A 88 3.87 -8.08 -2.04
N ALA A 89 3.31 -7.15 -2.80
CA ALA A 89 3.58 -5.72 -2.62
C ALA A 89 3.20 -5.22 -1.20
N VAL A 90 2.06 -5.67 -0.67
CA VAL A 90 1.66 -5.39 0.72
C VAL A 90 2.70 -5.90 1.72
N PHE A 91 3.21 -7.12 1.52
CA PHE A 91 4.27 -7.67 2.36
C PHE A 91 5.61 -6.94 2.19
N GLU A 92 5.97 -6.49 1.00
CA GLU A 92 7.18 -5.71 0.75
C GLU A 92 7.13 -4.36 1.46
N ILE A 93 5.99 -3.65 1.43
CA ILE A 93 5.77 -2.41 2.19
C ILE A 93 5.82 -2.69 3.69
N ASN A 94 5.15 -3.76 4.14
CA ASN A 94 5.10 -4.16 5.54
C ASN A 94 6.50 -4.39 6.12
N LYS A 95 7.34 -5.09 5.36
CA LYS A 95 8.73 -5.40 5.67
C LYS A 95 9.69 -4.24 5.45
N GLY A 96 9.31 -3.24 4.66
CA GLY A 96 10.13 -2.07 4.34
C GLY A 96 11.16 -2.30 3.24
N ILE A 97 11.02 -3.36 2.45
CA ILE A 97 11.96 -3.72 1.38
C ILE A 97 12.01 -2.66 0.28
N ASN A 98 10.91 -1.93 0.13
CA ASN A 98 10.78 -0.83 -0.82
C ASN A 98 11.59 0.43 -0.42
N LYS A 99 12.14 0.48 0.79
CA LYS A 99 12.89 1.64 1.33
C LYS A 99 14.21 1.26 1.98
N LEU A 100 14.35 0.02 2.46
CA LEU A 100 15.54 -0.48 3.14
C LEU A 100 16.37 -1.31 2.17
N GLU A 101 17.59 -0.85 1.89
CA GLU A 101 18.56 -1.63 1.14
C GLU A 101 18.93 -2.89 1.95
N ASN A 102 19.02 -4.04 1.28
CA ASN A 102 19.45 -5.35 1.84
C ASN A 102 18.43 -6.15 2.67
N VAL A 103 17.14 -5.80 2.67
CA VAL A 103 16.11 -6.64 3.31
C VAL A 103 15.51 -7.63 2.31
N ASN A 104 15.65 -8.94 2.59
CA ASN A 104 15.08 -10.00 1.74
C ASN A 104 13.58 -10.20 2.02
N VAL A 105 12.75 -10.34 0.98
CA VAL A 105 11.30 -10.59 1.10
C VAL A 105 10.93 -11.86 1.84
N ASN A 106 11.82 -12.84 1.87
CA ASN A 106 11.62 -14.10 2.57
C ASN A 106 12.22 -14.10 3.99
N ALA A 107 12.88 -13.01 4.41
CA ALA A 107 13.37 -12.91 5.78
C ALA A 107 12.20 -12.98 6.76
N ARG A 108 12.31 -13.85 7.78
CA ARG A 108 11.40 -13.84 8.92
C ARG A 108 11.69 -12.59 9.72
N MET A 109 10.70 -11.72 9.83
CA MET A 109 10.73 -10.54 10.69
C MET A 109 9.57 -10.63 11.68
N ALA A 110 9.89 -10.42 12.94
CA ALA A 110 8.89 -10.37 14.00
C ALA A 110 7.94 -9.18 13.76
N PRO A 111 6.69 -9.23 14.24
CA PRO A 111 5.70 -8.18 13.97
C PRO A 111 6.12 -6.76 14.36
N ASP A 112 6.94 -6.64 15.40
CA ASP A 112 7.53 -5.42 15.96
C ASP A 112 8.74 -4.91 15.18
N GLU A 113 9.42 -5.76 14.42
CA GLU A 113 10.53 -5.40 13.52
C GLU A 113 10.04 -4.89 12.16
N ARG A 114 8.74 -5.05 11.86
CA ARG A 114 8.15 -4.64 10.58
C ARG A 114 8.05 -3.12 10.50
N ARG A 115 8.57 -2.53 9.42
CA ARG A 115 8.55 -1.08 9.17
C ARG A 115 7.14 -0.48 9.23
N VAL A 116 6.17 -1.15 8.59
CA VAL A 116 4.77 -0.69 8.57
C VAL A 116 3.86 -1.87 8.90
N PRO A 117 3.41 -2.06 10.15
CA PRO A 117 2.47 -3.12 10.50
C PRO A 117 1.21 -3.11 9.62
N ILE A 118 0.73 -4.29 9.19
CA ILE A 118 -0.46 -4.37 8.31
C ILE A 118 -1.72 -3.80 9.01
N SER A 119 -1.78 -3.87 10.34
CA SER A 119 -2.83 -3.19 11.13
C SER A 119 -2.88 -1.68 10.92
N ASN A 120 -1.79 -1.09 10.43
CA ASN A 120 -1.66 0.35 10.19
C ASN A 120 -1.84 0.70 8.70
N MET A 121 -2.29 -0.26 7.88
CA MET A 121 -2.54 -0.05 6.46
C MET A 121 -4.02 0.21 6.18
N ILE A 122 -4.27 1.03 5.16
CA ILE A 122 -5.58 1.19 4.54
C ILE A 122 -5.45 0.71 3.09
N TYR A 123 -6.28 -0.25 2.70
CA TYR A 123 -6.32 -0.78 1.35
C TYR A 123 -7.64 -0.42 0.67
N ILE A 124 -7.56 0.16 -0.53
CA ILE A 124 -8.70 0.66 -1.29
C ILE A 124 -8.65 0.03 -2.68
N ALA A 125 -9.72 -0.64 -3.11
CA ALA A 125 -9.82 -1.25 -4.44
C ALA A 125 -11.28 -1.43 -4.87
N ASP A 126 -11.54 -1.78 -6.13
CA ASP A 126 -12.88 -1.71 -6.73
C ASP A 126 -13.45 -3.06 -7.19
N GLY A 127 -12.77 -4.17 -6.90
CA GLY A 127 -13.19 -5.43 -7.52
C GLY A 127 -12.72 -6.73 -6.87
N PRO A 128 -13.22 -7.85 -7.42
CA PRO A 128 -12.93 -9.20 -6.93
C PRO A 128 -11.44 -9.58 -7.10
N SER A 129 -10.73 -8.89 -8.00
CA SER A 129 -9.29 -9.07 -8.24
C SER A 129 -8.45 -8.85 -6.96
N ASP A 130 -9.01 -8.09 -6.02
CA ASP A 130 -8.36 -7.65 -4.80
C ASP A 130 -8.82 -8.42 -3.56
N VAL A 131 -9.71 -9.40 -3.71
CA VAL A 131 -10.17 -10.27 -2.61
C VAL A 131 -9.00 -10.86 -1.79
N PRO A 132 -7.92 -11.37 -2.40
CA PRO A 132 -6.78 -11.87 -1.63
C PRO A 132 -6.14 -10.78 -0.75
N VAL A 133 -6.03 -9.55 -1.26
CA VAL A 133 -5.44 -8.44 -0.52
C VAL A 133 -6.37 -7.97 0.60
N PHE A 134 -7.68 -7.88 0.35
CA PHE A 134 -8.67 -7.59 1.37
C PHE A 134 -8.60 -8.59 2.53
N SER A 135 -8.50 -9.89 2.23
CA SER A 135 -8.33 -10.92 3.25
C SER A 135 -7.04 -10.76 4.06
N VAL A 136 -5.91 -10.45 3.40
CA VAL A 136 -4.62 -10.26 4.08
C VAL A 136 -4.61 -9.03 4.98
N VAL A 137 -5.12 -7.90 4.47
CA VAL A 137 -5.12 -6.61 5.19
C VAL A 137 -6.16 -6.62 6.30
N GLY A 138 -7.41 -6.97 5.97
CA GLY A 138 -8.51 -7.04 6.94
C GLY A 138 -8.26 -8.09 8.04
N GLY A 139 -7.74 -9.26 7.67
CA GLY A 139 -7.41 -10.34 8.62
C GLY A 139 -6.29 -9.99 9.61
N GLN A 140 -5.44 -9.00 9.28
CA GLN A 140 -4.38 -8.51 10.16
C GLN A 140 -4.72 -7.16 10.82
N GLY A 141 -6.00 -6.78 10.82
CA GLY A 141 -6.51 -5.59 11.51
C GLY A 141 -6.33 -4.28 10.74
N GLY A 142 -5.84 -4.32 9.51
CA GLY A 142 -5.82 -3.17 8.61
C GLY A 142 -7.23 -2.78 8.18
N LYS A 143 -7.37 -1.61 7.56
CA LYS A 143 -8.66 -1.10 7.08
C LYS A 143 -8.82 -1.35 5.59
N THR A 144 -10.01 -1.76 5.18
CA THR A 144 -10.33 -2.11 3.79
C THR A 144 -11.57 -1.37 3.33
N LEU A 145 -11.46 -0.70 2.19
CA LEU A 145 -12.57 0.00 1.53
C LEU A 145 -12.71 -0.52 0.11
N ALA A 146 -13.91 -1.01 -0.23
CA ALA A 146 -14.22 -1.27 -1.62
C ALA A 146 -14.92 -0.06 -2.26
N VAL A 147 -14.50 0.36 -3.45
CA VAL A 147 -15.07 1.52 -4.14
C VAL A 147 -15.78 1.15 -5.44
N HIS A 148 -16.87 1.83 -5.76
CA HIS A 148 -17.63 1.57 -6.99
C HIS A 148 -17.76 2.82 -7.87
N SER A 149 -17.82 2.61 -9.19
CA SER A 149 -18.10 3.65 -10.19
C SER A 149 -19.56 3.61 -10.69
N GLY A 150 -20.43 2.88 -9.97
CA GLY A 150 -21.83 2.66 -10.30
C GLY A 150 -22.04 1.37 -11.09
N ASN A 151 -21.25 1.13 -12.14
CA ASN A 151 -21.37 -0.05 -12.99
C ASN A 151 -21.01 -1.37 -12.28
N ASN A 152 -20.17 -1.30 -11.25
CA ASN A 152 -19.73 -2.43 -10.43
C ASN A 152 -20.36 -2.45 -9.02
N TYR A 153 -21.44 -1.68 -8.79
CA TYR A 153 -22.04 -1.49 -7.47
C TYR A 153 -22.38 -2.82 -6.79
N ASP A 154 -23.13 -3.70 -7.46
CA ASP A 154 -23.58 -4.97 -6.88
C ASP A 154 -22.41 -5.88 -6.50
N GLY A 155 -21.37 -5.93 -7.35
CA GLY A 155 -20.16 -6.71 -7.06
C GLY A 155 -19.38 -6.17 -5.86
N VAL A 156 -19.35 -4.85 -5.68
CA VAL A 156 -18.72 -4.20 -4.53
C VAL A 156 -19.53 -4.41 -3.25
N GLN A 157 -20.87 -4.33 -3.32
CA GLN A 157 -21.73 -4.63 -2.17
C GLN A 157 -21.59 -6.09 -1.71
N GLN A 158 -21.47 -7.02 -2.65
CA GLN A 158 -21.24 -8.43 -2.31
C GLN A 158 -19.94 -8.65 -1.50
N LEU A 159 -18.89 -7.87 -1.76
CA LEU A 159 -17.66 -7.93 -0.94
C LEU A 159 -17.93 -7.53 0.52
N GLN A 160 -18.84 -6.60 0.75
CA GLN A 160 -19.24 -6.18 2.09
C GLN A 160 -20.14 -7.22 2.76
N ASP A 161 -21.11 -7.77 2.04
CA ASP A 161 -22.03 -8.80 2.54
C ASP A 161 -21.26 -10.07 2.95
N ASP A 162 -20.22 -10.43 2.21
CA ASP A 162 -19.31 -11.52 2.54
C ASP A 162 -18.37 -11.20 3.74
N GLY A 163 -18.42 -9.98 4.28
CA GLY A 163 -17.54 -9.52 5.35
C GLY A 163 -16.07 -9.37 4.93
N ARG A 164 -15.80 -9.23 3.62
CA ARG A 164 -14.42 -9.14 3.08
C ARG A 164 -13.83 -7.75 3.21
N VAL A 165 -14.68 -6.72 3.27
CA VAL A 165 -14.27 -5.32 3.42
C VAL A 165 -14.95 -4.66 4.60
N ASN A 166 -14.32 -3.65 5.18
CA ASN A 166 -14.90 -2.94 6.32
C ASN A 166 -16.00 -1.95 5.91
N HIS A 167 -15.94 -1.42 4.69
CA HIS A 167 -16.90 -0.46 4.17
C HIS A 167 -16.90 -0.46 2.64
N THR A 168 -17.97 0.08 2.06
CA THR A 168 -18.08 0.34 0.62
C THR A 168 -18.45 1.80 0.40
N ALA A 169 -17.95 2.40 -0.68
CA ALA A 169 -18.30 3.78 -1.03
C ALA A 169 -18.26 4.00 -2.54
N SER A 170 -18.87 5.08 -3.03
CA SER A 170 -18.60 5.55 -4.39
C SER A 170 -17.13 5.95 -4.52
N ALA A 171 -16.53 5.78 -5.71
CA ALA A 171 -15.17 6.20 -6.04
C ALA A 171 -15.04 7.75 -6.16
N ASP A 172 -15.70 8.47 -5.27
CA ASP A 172 -15.65 9.92 -5.12
C ASP A 172 -14.86 10.26 -3.87
N TYR A 173 -13.71 10.90 -4.04
CA TYR A 173 -12.81 11.33 -2.96
C TYR A 173 -12.86 12.84 -2.72
N ALA A 174 -13.90 13.52 -3.22
CA ALA A 174 -14.15 14.91 -2.89
C ALA A 174 -14.33 15.10 -1.38
N LYS A 175 -14.04 16.29 -0.89
CA LYS A 175 -14.19 16.61 0.53
C LYS A 175 -15.63 16.32 0.97
N ASP A 176 -15.77 15.68 2.13
CA ASP A 176 -17.05 15.33 2.76
C ASP A 176 -17.87 14.25 2.02
N SER A 177 -17.31 13.61 0.99
CA SER A 177 -17.88 12.39 0.40
C SER A 177 -17.76 11.21 1.38
N ASP A 178 -18.52 10.14 1.13
CA ASP A 178 -18.47 8.95 2.00
C ASP A 178 -17.06 8.31 2.04
N ALA A 179 -16.39 8.17 0.89
CA ALA A 179 -15.03 7.63 0.85
C ALA A 179 -14.02 8.55 1.58
N ASP A 180 -14.18 9.87 1.46
CA ASP A 180 -13.34 10.86 2.16
C ASP A 180 -13.53 10.74 3.68
N LEU A 181 -14.78 10.80 4.16
CA LEU A 181 -15.11 10.69 5.58
C LEU A 181 -14.62 9.36 6.18
N TRP A 182 -14.83 8.25 5.47
CA TRP A 182 -14.34 6.95 5.90
C TRP A 182 -12.80 6.90 5.96
N LEU A 183 -12.11 7.44 4.95
CA LEU A 183 -10.65 7.46 4.89
C LEU A 183 -10.06 8.25 6.08
N PHE A 184 -10.56 9.46 6.33
CA PHE A 184 -10.08 10.28 7.45
C PHE A 184 -10.43 9.69 8.82
N ARG A 185 -11.59 9.03 8.95
CA ARG A 185 -11.93 8.29 10.16
C ARG A 185 -10.98 7.11 10.39
N SER A 186 -10.68 6.35 9.35
CA SER A 186 -9.75 5.22 9.41
C SER A 186 -8.32 5.65 9.75
N LEU A 187 -7.84 6.75 9.16
CA LEU A 187 -6.56 7.36 9.50
C LEU A 187 -6.48 7.76 10.97
N ARG A 188 -7.53 8.41 11.49
CA ARG A 188 -7.60 8.78 12.91
C ARG A 188 -7.50 7.55 13.83
N ILE A 189 -8.29 6.51 13.56
CA ILE A 189 -8.29 5.27 14.35
C ILE A 189 -6.89 4.63 14.37
N ILE A 190 -6.22 4.56 13.22
CA ILE A 190 -4.88 4.00 13.12
C ILE A 190 -3.86 4.87 13.88
N ALA A 191 -3.89 6.19 13.68
CA ALA A 191 -2.97 7.12 14.34
C ALA A 191 -3.13 7.10 15.86
N ASP A 192 -4.35 7.12 16.37
CA ASP A 192 -4.66 7.01 17.80
C ASP A 192 -4.13 5.68 18.38
N ALA A 193 -4.32 4.57 17.66
CA ALA A 193 -3.83 3.26 18.10
C ALA A 193 -2.29 3.19 18.14
N ILE A 194 -1.60 3.83 17.19
CA ILE A 194 -0.13 3.93 17.18
C ILE A 194 0.35 4.74 18.40
N CYS A 195 -0.30 5.87 18.70
CA CYS A 195 0.03 6.70 19.86
C CYS A 195 -0.13 5.92 21.16
N ALA A 196 -1.31 5.33 21.37
CA ALA A 196 -1.62 4.55 22.57
C ALA A 196 -0.62 3.40 22.78
N ARG A 197 -0.26 2.68 21.72
CA ARG A 197 0.75 1.60 21.80
C ARG A 197 2.13 2.13 22.20
N ARG A 198 2.56 3.27 21.64
CA ARG A 198 3.85 3.88 21.96
C ARG A 198 3.90 4.43 23.38
N GLU A 199 2.82 5.06 23.84
CA GLU A 199 2.68 5.53 25.21
C GLU A 199 2.72 4.36 26.20
N GLN A 200 2.00 3.27 25.95
CA GLN A 200 2.06 2.06 26.78
C GLN A 200 3.47 1.46 26.86
N LEU A 201 4.23 1.46 25.76
CA LEU A 201 5.62 1.00 25.75
C LEU A 201 6.50 1.91 26.62
N ILE A 202 6.34 3.23 26.53
CA ILE A 202 7.08 4.18 27.37
C ILE A 202 6.71 3.99 28.85
N ASP A 203 5.42 3.90 29.17
CA ASP A 203 4.94 3.75 30.55
C ASP A 203 5.45 2.46 31.20
N SER A 204 5.50 1.36 30.45
CA SER A 204 6.05 0.09 30.94
C SER A 204 7.56 0.13 31.23
N ILE A 205 8.30 1.02 30.56
CA ILE A 205 9.73 1.26 30.83
C ILE A 205 9.90 2.15 32.06
N VAL A 206 9.07 3.19 32.20
CA VAL A 206 9.16 4.16 33.31
C VAL A 206 8.64 3.57 34.62
N ASN A 207 7.60 2.74 34.57
CA ASN A 207 6.98 2.09 35.73
C ASN A 207 7.02 0.56 35.56
N PRO A 208 8.19 -0.08 35.71
CA PRO A 208 8.27 -1.54 35.63
C PRO A 208 7.41 -2.16 36.73
N ALA A 209 6.63 -3.20 36.38
CA ALA A 209 5.81 -3.92 37.34
C ALA A 209 6.70 -4.42 38.49
N GLY A 210 6.40 -3.97 39.71
CA GLY A 210 7.14 -4.40 40.90
C GLY A 210 7.04 -5.91 41.05
N HIS A 211 8.18 -6.59 41.16
CA HIS A 211 8.21 -7.99 41.56
C HIS A 211 7.59 -8.08 42.97
N ALA A 212 6.43 -8.72 43.08
CA ALA A 212 5.90 -9.12 44.38
C ALA A 212 6.83 -10.22 44.92
N VAL A 213 7.58 -9.88 45.97
CA VAL A 213 8.40 -10.81 46.76
C VAL A 213 7.53 -11.50 47.81
#